data_AF-A0A4Q3HAY4-F1
#
_entry.id   AF-A0A4Q3HAY4-F1
#
_cell.length_a   1.000
_cell.length_b   1.000
_cell.length_c   1.000
_cell.angle_alpha   90.00
_cell.angle_beta   90.00
_cell.angle_gamma   90.00
#
_symmetry.space_group_name_H-M   'P 1'
#
loop_
_entity.id
_entity.type
_entity.pdbx_description
1 polymer ?
#
loop_
_entity_poly.entity_id
_entity_poly.type
_entity_poly.pdbx_seq_one_letter_code
_entity_poly.pdbx_strand_id
1 'polypeptide(L)' 'NHDLDVDSLIVAEAYVGKSIVMKRFHARGRGRASRVEKPFSHLTIVVREVAEKEAA' A
#
# COMPACT_ATOMS: atom_id res chain seq x y z
N ASN A 1 -4.56 13.42 15.38
CA ASN A 1 -3.95 13.96 14.15
C ASN A 1 -3.16 15.19 14.57
N HIS A 2 -1.97 15.44 14.03
CA HIS A 2 -1.00 16.38 14.62
C HIS A 2 -1.23 17.87 14.25
N ASP A 3 -2.43 18.25 13.80
CA ASP A 3 -2.80 19.63 13.37
C ASP A 3 -1.80 20.29 12.40
N LEU A 4 -1.18 19.48 11.54
CA LEU A 4 -0.21 19.86 10.50
C LEU A 4 -0.93 20.46 9.29
N ASP A 5 -0.26 21.34 8.56
CA ASP A 5 -0.79 21.92 7.32
C ASP A 5 -0.65 20.91 6.16
N VAL A 6 -1.78 20.48 5.60
CA VAL A 6 -1.87 19.43 4.57
C VAL A 6 -1.12 19.81 3.30
N ASP A 7 -1.08 21.10 2.96
CA ASP A 7 -0.42 21.60 1.76
C ASP A 7 1.11 21.61 1.88
N SER A 8 1.62 21.58 3.12
CA SER A 8 3.06 21.55 3.42
C SER A 8 3.63 20.13 3.59
N LEU A 9 2.78 19.10 3.61
CA LEU A 9 3.18 17.72 3.85
C LEU A 9 3.83 17.09 2.63
N ILE A 10 4.99 16.46 2.84
CA ILE A 10 5.67 15.66 1.83
C ILE A 10 5.80 14.20 2.27
N VAL A 11 5.80 13.28 1.29
CA VAL A 11 6.05 11.86 1.54
C VAL A 11 7.52 11.66 1.88
N ALA A 12 7.79 11.25 3.12
CA ALA A 12 9.13 10.89 3.59
C ALA A 12 9.49 9.47 3.14
N GLU A 13 8.57 8.53 3.36
CA GLU A 13 8.76 7.12 3.04
C GLU A 13 7.46 6.51 2.55
N ALA A 14 7.55 5.58 1.60
CA ALA A 14 6.43 4.79 1.12
C ALA A 14 6.89 3.33 0.93
N TYR A 15 6.21 2.41 1.60
CA TYR A 15 6.51 0.98 1.50
C TYR A 15 5.27 0.14 1.23
N VAL A 16 5.48 -0.94 0.47
CA VAL A 16 4.46 -1.93 0.12
C VAL A 16 4.85 -3.27 0.70
N GLY A 17 4.14 -3.70 1.74
CA GLY A 17 4.31 -5.00 2.37
C GLY A 17 3.46 -6.07 1.71
N LYS A 18 3.96 -7.31 1.70
CA LYS A 18 3.14 -8.48 1.35
C LYS A 18 2.08 -8.70 2.43
N SER A 19 0.87 -9.03 2.00
CA SER A 19 -0.20 -9.47 2.90
C SER A 19 -0.66 -10.88 2.50
N ILE A 20 -1.82 -11.28 2.99
CA ILE A 20 -2.42 -12.57 2.70
C ILE A 20 -2.64 -12.74 1.18
N VAL A 21 -2.49 -13.98 0.72
CA VAL A 21 -2.90 -14.39 -0.62
C VAL A 21 -4.09 -15.32 -0.47
N MET A 22 -5.28 -14.85 -0.86
CA MET A 22 -6.48 -15.67 -0.80
C MET A 22 -6.48 -16.69 -1.94
N LYS A 23 -6.68 -17.96 -1.61
CA LYS A 23 -6.84 -19.06 -2.58
C LYS A 23 -8.32 -19.23 -2.91
N ARG A 24 -8.66 -19.15 -4.19
CA ARG A 24 -10.01 -19.39 -4.73
C ARG A 24 -9.96 -20.53 -5.74
N PHE A 25 -11.07 -21.25 -5.91
CA PHE A 25 -11.18 -22.22 -6.98
C PHE A 25 -11.78 -21.55 -8.22
N HIS A 26 -11.35 -22.00 -9.38
CA HIS A 26 -11.96 -21.65 -10.66
C HIS A 26 -12.33 -22.95 -11.37
N ALA A 27 -13.62 -23.12 -11.63
CA ALA A 27 -14.14 -24.29 -12.33
C ALA A 27 -13.63 -24.30 -13.77
N ARG A 28 -13.19 -25.48 -14.24
CA ARG A 28 -12.74 -25.72 -15.61
C ARG A 28 -13.56 -26.87 -16.19
N GLY A 29 -13.40 -27.09 -17.50
CA GLY A 29 -14.05 -28.21 -18.18
C GLY A 29 -13.56 -29.58 -17.70
N ARG A 30 -14.35 -30.62 -18.00
CA ARG A 30 -14.02 -32.04 -17.73
C ARG A 30 -13.77 -32.33 -16.23
N GLY A 31 -14.55 -31.73 -15.34
CA GLY A 31 -14.46 -31.97 -13.89
C GLY A 31 -13.18 -31.45 -13.24
N ARG A 32 -12.42 -30.58 -13.90
CA ARG A 32 -11.18 -30.01 -13.37
C ARG A 32 -11.45 -28.69 -12.65
N ALA A 33 -10.70 -28.43 -11.59
CA ALA A 33 -10.64 -27.13 -10.95
C ALA A 33 -9.19 -26.63 -10.91
N SER A 34 -8.99 -25.34 -11.13
CA SER A 34 -7.70 -24.67 -10.99
C SER A 34 -7.71 -23.70 -9.81
N ARG A 35 -6.56 -23.44 -9.20
CA ARG A 35 -6.41 -22.43 -8.15
C ARG A 35 -6.25 -21.04 -8.76
N VAL A 36 -6.93 -20.06 -8.19
CA VAL A 36 -6.72 -18.63 -8.44
C VAL A 36 -6.19 -18.01 -7.15
N GLU A 37 -5.16 -17.19 -7.27
CA GLU A 37 -4.56 -16.46 -6.16
C GLU A 37 -4.99 -14.99 -6.23
N LYS A 38 -5.49 -14.47 -5.11
CA LYS A 38 -5.84 -13.05 -4.96
C LYS A 38 -4.87 -12.43 -3.95
N PRO A 39 -3.80 -11.77 -4.43
CA PRO A 39 -2.82 -11.16 -3.56
C PRO A 39 -3.36 -9.87 -2.95
N PHE A 40 -3.08 -9.67 -1.67
CA PHE A 40 -3.27 -8.42 -0.96
C PHE A 40 -1.93 -7.85 -0.51
N SER A 41 -1.90 -6.56 -0.25
CA SER A 41 -0.72 -5.85 0.23
C SER A 41 -1.11 -4.83 1.30
N HIS A 42 -0.17 -4.55 2.19
CA HIS A 42 -0.27 -3.43 3.13
C HIS A 42 0.51 -2.25 2.56
N LEU A 43 -0.18 -1.13 2.35
CA LEU A 43 0.41 0.14 1.93
C LEU A 43 0.64 0.99 3.16
N THR A 44 1.87 1.45 3.38
CA THR A 44 2.15 2.44 4.42
C THR A 44 2.88 3.63 3.83
N ILE A 45 2.39 4.81 4.17
CA ILE A 45 2.93 6.10 3.74
C ILE A 45 3.26 6.89 5.02
N VAL A 46 4.49 7.37 5.11
CA VAL A 46 4.95 8.25 6.19
C VAL A 46 5.14 9.63 5.60
N VAL A 47 4.51 10.63 6.22
CA VAL A 47 4.58 12.03 5.80
C VAL A 47 5.35 12.86 6.83
N ARG A 48 6.02 13.90 6.37
CA ARG A 48 6.69 14.91 7.21
C ARG A 48 6.50 16.30 6.63
N GLU A 49 6.61 17.32 7.47
CA GLU A 49 6.68 18.70 7.02
C GLU A 49 8.09 19.05 6.54
N VAL A 50 8.17 20.00 5.61
CA VAL A 50 9.42 20.64 5.23
C VAL A 50 9.57 21.87 6.10
N ALA A 51 10.45 21.83 7.11
CA ALA A 51 10.93 23.06 7.73
C ALA A 51 11.55 23.89 6.61
N GLU A 52 11.03 25.11 6.38
CA GLU A 52 11.66 26.08 5.49
C GLU A 52 13.14 26.14 5.87
N LYS A 53 14.01 25.64 4.99
CA LYS A 53 15.43 25.92 5.11
C LYS A 53 15.54 27.43 4.96
N GLU A 54 15.74 28.15 6.06
CA GLU A 54 16.24 29.51 6.05
C GLU A 54 17.42 29.55 5.07
N ALA A 55 17.19 30.17 3.92
CA ALA A 55 18.20 30.38 2.91
C ALA A 55 19.20 31.40 3.46
N ALA A 56 20.45 30.97 3.56
CA ALA A 56 21.61 31.79 3.87
C ALA A 56 21.91 32.83 2.79
#